data_AF-A0A9R1JKD7-F1
#
_entry.id   AF-A0A9R1JKD7-F1
#
_cell.length_a   1.000
_cell.length_b   1.000
_cell.length_c   1.000
_cell.angle_alpha   90.00
_cell.angle_beta   90.00
_cell.angle_gamma   90.00
#
_symmetry.space_group_name_H-M   'P 1'
#
loop_
_entity.id
_entity.type
_entity.pdbx_description
1 polymer ?
#
loop_
_entity_poly.entity_id
_entity_poly.type
_entity_poly.pdbx_seq_one_letter_code
_entity_poly.pdbx_strand_id
1 'polypeptide(L)'
;MRGGRNTNCAQTTEGLGAPVSGQPARMQQVQHTVQTHGYGLARKHTYDWVVLILLAAVVVVLHYAPPFNRFVGKDMMTDIRYPVKPSTVPAWAVPVISMLCPVLVFIALYVARRDVYDLHHATLGVIFAVLITAAFTDVIKNAVGRPRPDFFWRCFPDGRPVYDQVTGGVICHGEKGFLTDGRKSFPSGHTSWSFAGLGFLSLYLSGKIKAFDRKGHVAKLCIVILPLLLASLVGISRIDNYRHHWEDVFVGGLIGYIMAVLCYLHFFPPPYHHQGWGPYASFHMLEELEAGNSNNAQNQQSAGQHHIGLTGQHHNGRSRNDLESGSV
;
A
#
# COMPACT_ATOMS: atom_id res chain seq x y z
N MET A 1 44.39 44.74 29.44
CA MET A 1 43.74 45.78 28.61
C MET A 1 43.58 45.24 27.19
N ARG A 2 42.42 45.48 26.56
CA ARG A 2 41.84 44.81 25.36
C ARG A 2 41.19 43.45 25.68
N GLY A 3 39.94 43.15 25.34
CA GLY A 3 38.90 43.93 24.70
C GLY A 3 37.56 43.20 24.82
N GLY A 4 36.51 43.92 25.20
CA GLY A 4 35.12 43.46 25.13
C GLY A 4 34.50 43.89 23.81
N ARG A 5 33.77 42.98 23.15
CA ARG A 5 32.81 43.32 22.10
C ARG A 5 31.41 42.95 22.59
N ASN A 6 30.65 43.98 22.95
CA ASN A 6 29.20 43.94 22.90
C ASN A 6 28.78 43.82 21.44
N THR A 7 27.93 42.84 21.14
CA THR A 7 27.13 42.83 19.92
C THR A 7 25.67 42.84 20.32
N ASN A 8 25.02 43.96 20.01
CA ASN A 8 23.57 44.08 19.96
C ASN A 8 23.04 43.17 18.87
N CYS A 9 22.05 42.33 19.18
CA CYS A 9 21.15 41.79 18.17
C CYS A 9 19.72 41.99 18.66
N ALA A 10 18.98 42.81 17.91
CA ALA A 10 17.63 43.23 18.19
C ALA A 10 16.67 42.05 18.18
N GLN A 11 15.80 41.99 19.18
CA GLN A 11 14.64 41.13 19.22
C GLN A 11 13.65 41.56 18.13
N THR A 12 13.42 40.67 17.16
CA THR A 12 12.22 40.68 16.33
C THR A 12 11.38 39.49 16.77
N THR A 13 10.28 39.81 17.45
CA THR A 13 9.22 38.88 17.82
C THR A 13 8.42 38.52 16.57
N GLU A 14 8.68 37.36 15.98
CA GLU A 14 7.71 36.70 15.11
C GLU A 14 6.78 35.84 15.97
N GLY A 15 5.48 36.12 15.86
CA GLY A 15 4.42 35.51 16.65
C GLY A 15 4.33 34.01 16.43
N LEU A 16 4.66 33.26 17.48
CA LEU A 16 4.38 31.84 17.58
C LEU A 16 2.85 31.67 17.67
N GLY A 17 2.22 31.32 16.53
CA GLY A 17 0.82 30.96 16.48
C GLY A 17 0.53 29.84 17.48
N ALA A 18 -0.33 30.13 18.45
CA ALA A 18 -0.80 29.16 19.43
C ALA A 18 -1.45 27.95 18.72
N PRO A 19 -1.26 26.72 19.22
CA PRO A 19 -1.92 25.56 18.66
C PRO A 19 -3.43 25.69 18.88
N VAL A 20 -4.20 25.72 17.80
CA VAL A 20 -5.66 25.64 17.83
C VAL A 20 -6.06 24.30 18.43
N SER A 21 -6.27 24.27 19.76
CA SER A 21 -6.82 23.13 20.48
C SER A 21 -8.31 23.01 20.17
N GLY A 22 -8.63 22.20 19.15
CA GLY A 22 -10.03 21.94 18.80
C GLY A 22 -10.29 21.17 17.52
N GLN A 23 -9.29 20.99 16.65
CA GLN A 23 -9.52 20.38 15.32
C GLN A 23 -9.68 18.84 15.24
N PRO A 24 -9.22 17.97 16.17
CA PRO A 24 -9.30 16.53 15.91
C PRO A 24 -10.72 15.95 15.97
N ALA A 25 -11.68 16.65 16.61
CA ALA A 25 -13.04 16.15 16.80
C ALA A 25 -14.01 16.52 15.66
N ARG A 26 -13.77 17.61 14.93
CA ARG A 26 -14.71 18.10 13.90
C ARG A 26 -14.49 17.44 12.53
N MET A 27 -13.28 17.00 12.21
CA MET A 27 -12.95 16.34 10.94
C MET A 27 -13.43 14.88 10.86
N GLN A 28 -13.92 14.31 11.96
CA GLN A 28 -14.35 12.91 12.03
C GLN A 28 -15.79 12.67 11.51
N GLN A 29 -16.49 13.72 11.05
CA GLN A 29 -17.95 13.75 10.94
C GLN A 29 -18.49 13.82 9.50
N VAL A 30 -17.72 13.45 8.47
CA VAL A 30 -18.28 13.25 7.13
C VAL A 30 -18.34 11.76 6.82
N GLN A 31 -19.53 11.19 7.03
CA GLN A 31 -19.78 9.76 6.92
C GLN A 31 -20.03 9.40 5.44
N HIS A 32 -18.98 9.08 4.69
CA HIS A 32 -19.10 8.70 3.29
C HIS A 32 -19.32 7.20 3.15
N THR A 33 -20.58 6.82 2.95
CA THR A 33 -21.00 5.43 2.77
C THR A 33 -20.84 4.97 1.31
N VAL A 34 -20.68 3.66 1.12
CA VAL A 34 -20.64 3.03 -0.22
C VAL A 34 -21.87 3.39 -1.07
N GLN A 35 -23.05 3.54 -0.46
CA GLN A 35 -24.29 3.86 -1.16
C GLN A 35 -24.32 5.29 -1.73
N THR A 36 -23.60 6.23 -1.13
CA THR A 36 -23.65 7.64 -1.55
C THR A 36 -22.50 8.01 -2.48
N HIS A 37 -21.29 7.51 -2.21
CA HIS A 37 -20.07 7.93 -2.92
C HIS A 37 -19.30 6.77 -3.56
N GLY A 38 -19.63 5.51 -3.25
CA GLY A 38 -18.85 4.34 -3.70
C GLY A 38 -18.84 4.15 -5.22
N TYR A 39 -19.99 4.29 -5.87
CA TYR A 39 -20.08 4.14 -7.33
C TYR A 39 -19.32 5.25 -8.08
N GLY A 40 -19.43 6.50 -7.61
CA GLY A 40 -18.68 7.63 -8.18
C GLY A 40 -17.17 7.46 -8.01
N LEU A 41 -16.73 6.97 -6.84
CA LEU A 41 -15.32 6.72 -6.56
C LEU A 41 -14.74 5.60 -7.43
N ALA A 42 -15.46 4.48 -7.57
CA ALA A 42 -15.05 3.37 -8.42
C ALA A 42 -14.99 3.76 -9.90
N ARG A 43 -15.94 4.59 -10.36
CA ARG A 43 -15.95 5.11 -11.73
C ARG A 43 -14.73 6.02 -12.02
N LYS A 44 -14.34 6.86 -11.05
CA LYS A 44 -13.17 7.73 -11.15
C LYS A 44 -11.85 6.94 -11.27
N HIS A 45 -11.76 5.79 -10.60
CA HIS A 45 -10.58 4.91 -10.58
C HIS A 45 -10.73 3.70 -11.53
N THR A 46 -11.54 3.81 -12.59
CA THR A 46 -11.75 2.71 -13.56
C THR A 46 -10.46 2.25 -14.21
N TYR A 47 -9.56 3.18 -14.55
CA TYR A 47 -8.25 2.86 -15.11
C TYR A 47 -7.39 2.02 -14.17
N ASP A 48 -7.44 2.28 -12.86
CA ASP A 48 -6.67 1.51 -11.89
C ASP A 48 -7.14 0.05 -11.83
N TRP A 49 -8.46 -0.18 -11.86
CA TRP A 49 -9.01 -1.53 -11.93
C TRP A 49 -8.63 -2.25 -13.24
N VAL A 50 -8.63 -1.55 -14.38
CA VAL A 50 -8.15 -2.10 -15.65
C VAL A 50 -6.67 -2.50 -15.55
N VAL A 51 -5.84 -1.64 -14.96
CA VAL A 51 -4.42 -1.93 -14.72
C VAL A 51 -4.25 -3.17 -13.83
N LEU A 52 -5.06 -3.33 -12.78
CA LEU A 52 -5.02 -4.54 -11.93
C LEU A 52 -5.38 -5.81 -12.69
N ILE A 53 -6.40 -5.76 -13.55
CA ILE A 53 -6.80 -6.92 -14.38
C ILE A 53 -5.68 -7.28 -15.37
N LEU A 54 -5.10 -6.28 -16.04
CA LEU A 54 -3.99 -6.49 -16.96
C LEU A 54 -2.76 -7.05 -16.24
N LEU A 55 -2.45 -6.53 -15.05
CA LEU A 55 -1.34 -7.01 -14.24
C LEU A 55 -1.57 -8.45 -13.76
N ALA A 56 -2.79 -8.81 -13.37
CA ALA A 56 -3.14 -10.19 -13.04
C ALA A 56 -2.97 -11.13 -14.25
N ALA A 57 -3.36 -10.69 -15.45
CA ALA A 57 -3.12 -11.46 -16.67
C ALA A 57 -1.63 -11.65 -16.95
N VAL A 58 -0.81 -10.60 -16.77
CA VAL A 58 0.66 -10.68 -16.88
C VAL A 58 1.24 -11.68 -15.87
N VAL A 59 0.79 -11.67 -14.62
CA VAL A 59 1.21 -12.65 -13.60
C VAL A 59 0.92 -14.08 -14.04
N VAL A 60 -0.29 -14.35 -14.55
CA VAL A 60 -0.65 -15.69 -15.06
C VAL A 60 0.28 -16.12 -16.20
N VAL A 61 0.54 -15.23 -17.15
CA VAL A 61 1.46 -15.52 -18.27
C VAL A 61 2.88 -15.82 -17.77
N LEU A 62 3.41 -14.99 -16.85
CA LEU A 62 4.74 -15.18 -16.27
C LEU A 62 4.83 -16.47 -15.45
N HIS A 63 3.77 -16.86 -14.75
CA HIS A 63 3.72 -18.09 -13.96
C HIS A 63 3.94 -19.33 -14.83
N TYR A 64 3.30 -19.39 -16.00
CA TYR A 64 3.40 -20.51 -16.93
C TYR A 64 4.59 -20.43 -17.90
N ALA A 65 5.25 -19.28 -18.01
CA ALA A 65 6.43 -19.14 -18.85
C ALA A 65 7.57 -20.10 -18.41
N PRO A 66 8.30 -20.71 -19.36
CA PRO A 66 9.41 -21.60 -19.02
C PRO A 66 10.57 -20.80 -18.40
N PRO A 67 11.20 -21.30 -17.32
CA PRO A 67 12.37 -20.66 -16.74
C PRO A 67 13.64 -20.96 -17.55
N PHE A 68 14.66 -20.13 -17.36
CA PHE A 68 16.01 -20.37 -17.87
C PHE A 68 16.54 -21.74 -17.40
N ASN A 69 17.06 -22.53 -18.34
CA ASN A 69 17.63 -23.83 -18.04
C ASN A 69 19.07 -23.67 -17.56
N ARG A 70 19.23 -23.34 -16.28
CA ARG A 70 20.54 -23.29 -15.63
C ARG A 70 21.20 -24.68 -15.65
N PHE A 71 22.50 -24.70 -15.99
CA PHE A 71 23.33 -25.89 -15.92
C PHE A 71 23.38 -26.45 -14.49
N VAL A 72 23.26 -27.76 -14.37
CA VAL A 72 23.41 -28.51 -13.12
C VAL A 72 24.33 -29.69 -13.41
N GLY A 73 25.46 -29.75 -12.72
CA GLY A 73 26.43 -30.84 -12.83
C GLY A 73 26.25 -31.90 -11.74
N LYS A 74 26.96 -33.02 -11.89
CA LYS A 74 26.99 -34.11 -10.90
C LYS A 74 27.41 -33.65 -9.51
N ASP A 75 28.46 -32.84 -9.41
CA ASP A 75 29.02 -32.40 -8.12
C ASP A 75 28.13 -31.37 -7.41
N MET A 76 27.26 -30.68 -8.15
CA MET A 76 26.29 -29.72 -7.59
C MET A 76 25.06 -30.40 -6.98
N MET A 77 24.92 -31.71 -7.17
CA MET A 77 23.70 -32.44 -6.82
C MET A 77 23.58 -32.73 -5.31
N THR A 78 24.69 -32.62 -4.55
CA THR A 78 24.71 -32.90 -3.10
C THR A 78 23.75 -32.00 -2.33
N ASP A 79 23.70 -30.72 -2.68
CA ASP A 79 22.95 -29.69 -1.93
C ASP A 79 21.48 -29.59 -2.37
N ILE A 80 21.09 -30.35 -3.40
CA ILE A 80 19.75 -30.34 -4.01
C ILE A 80 19.10 -31.74 -4.03
N ARG A 81 19.48 -32.58 -3.04
CA ARG A 81 19.02 -33.97 -2.89
C ARG A 81 18.01 -34.19 -1.75
N TYR A 82 17.43 -33.11 -1.22
CA TYR A 82 16.45 -33.21 -0.14
C TYR A 82 15.17 -33.91 -0.59
N PRO A 83 14.47 -34.64 0.30
CA PRO A 83 13.26 -35.38 -0.07
C PRO A 83 12.12 -34.44 -0.48
N VAL A 84 11.31 -34.87 -1.43
CA VAL A 84 10.08 -34.17 -1.83
C VAL A 84 9.07 -34.23 -0.69
N LYS A 85 8.70 -33.07 -0.14
CA LYS A 85 7.64 -32.94 0.87
C LYS A 85 6.38 -32.28 0.31
N PRO A 86 5.18 -32.59 0.84
CA PRO A 86 3.97 -31.83 0.55
C PRO A 86 4.14 -30.37 0.97
N SER A 87 3.41 -29.44 0.34
CA SER A 87 3.47 -28.02 0.72
C SER A 87 2.57 -27.73 1.92
N THR A 88 3.13 -27.19 3.01
CA THR A 88 2.40 -26.80 4.23
C THR A 88 1.43 -25.66 3.91
N VAL A 89 1.93 -24.64 3.21
CA VAL A 89 1.10 -23.60 2.60
C VAL A 89 0.98 -23.91 1.11
N PRO A 90 -0.21 -24.28 0.61
CA PRO A 90 -0.41 -24.54 -0.81
C PRO A 90 -0.45 -23.21 -1.60
N ALA A 91 -0.12 -23.27 -2.89
CA ALA A 91 0.00 -22.08 -3.73
C ALA A 91 -1.27 -21.22 -3.77
N TRP A 92 -2.46 -21.85 -3.74
CA TRP A 92 -3.75 -21.14 -3.73
C TRP A 92 -4.01 -20.41 -2.40
N ALA A 93 -3.42 -20.84 -1.29
CA ALA A 93 -3.64 -20.21 0.01
C ALA A 93 -2.89 -18.86 0.13
N VAL A 94 -1.80 -18.70 -0.63
CA VAL A 94 -0.99 -17.47 -0.62
C VAL A 94 -1.80 -16.22 -1.01
N PRO A 95 -2.50 -16.16 -2.16
CA PRO A 95 -3.33 -15.00 -2.50
C PRO A 95 -4.50 -14.81 -1.52
N VAL A 96 -5.05 -15.89 -0.95
CA VAL A 96 -6.09 -15.78 0.10
C VAL A 96 -5.54 -15.07 1.34
N ILE A 97 -4.40 -15.53 1.86
CA ILE A 97 -3.76 -14.93 3.05
C ILE A 97 -3.27 -13.50 2.76
N SER A 98 -2.75 -13.24 1.57
CA SER A 98 -2.07 -11.98 1.24
C SER A 98 -3.00 -10.90 0.69
N MET A 99 -4.17 -11.26 0.16
CA MET A 99 -5.14 -10.31 -0.40
C MET A 99 -6.47 -10.35 0.34
N LEU A 100 -7.09 -11.54 0.43
CA LEU A 100 -8.43 -11.65 1.00
C LEU A 100 -8.44 -11.33 2.50
N CYS A 101 -7.50 -11.87 3.27
CA CYS A 101 -7.43 -11.60 4.71
C CYS A 101 -7.26 -10.10 5.03
N PRO A 102 -6.31 -9.35 4.42
CA PRO A 102 -6.25 -7.89 4.58
C PRO A 102 -7.53 -7.17 4.18
N VAL A 103 -8.16 -7.53 3.05
CA VAL A 103 -9.43 -6.92 2.62
C VAL A 103 -10.54 -7.14 3.65
N LEU A 104 -10.63 -8.32 4.25
CA LEU A 104 -11.59 -8.58 5.33
C LEU A 104 -11.34 -7.68 6.55
N VAL A 105 -10.08 -7.42 6.91
CA VAL A 105 -9.73 -6.47 7.97
C VAL A 105 -10.14 -5.04 7.59
N PHE A 106 -9.93 -4.62 6.34
CA PHE A 106 -10.36 -3.31 5.86
C PHE A 106 -11.88 -3.16 5.89
N ILE A 107 -12.62 -4.20 5.51
CA ILE A 107 -14.10 -4.23 5.59
C ILE A 107 -14.56 -4.11 7.05
N ALA A 108 -13.93 -4.86 7.97
CA ALA A 108 -14.27 -4.78 9.40
C ALA A 108 -14.06 -3.35 9.95
N LEU A 109 -12.97 -2.70 9.58
CA LEU A 109 -12.71 -1.30 9.95
C LEU A 109 -13.67 -0.32 9.27
N TYR A 110 -14.06 -0.57 8.01
CA TYR A 110 -15.09 0.19 7.32
C TYR A 110 -16.45 0.10 8.04
N VAL A 111 -16.86 -1.07 8.52
CA VAL A 111 -18.12 -1.21 9.27
C VAL A 111 -18.14 -0.30 10.50
N ALA A 112 -16.99 -0.16 11.18
CA ALA A 112 -16.83 0.70 12.36
C ALA A 112 -16.68 2.20 12.03
N ARG A 113 -15.95 2.55 10.96
CA ARG A 113 -15.56 3.94 10.64
C ARG A 113 -16.47 4.60 9.58
N ARG A 114 -17.11 3.80 8.73
CA ARG A 114 -17.92 4.22 7.57
C ARG A 114 -17.19 5.18 6.62
N ASP A 115 -15.91 4.90 6.35
CA ASP A 115 -15.06 5.64 5.41
C ASP A 115 -14.82 4.79 4.14
N VAL A 116 -15.55 5.10 3.06
CA VAL A 116 -15.43 4.37 1.79
C VAL A 116 -14.11 4.65 1.06
N TYR A 117 -13.55 5.85 1.21
CA TYR A 117 -12.30 6.21 0.56
C TYR A 117 -11.15 5.40 1.13
N ASP A 118 -11.13 5.22 2.44
CA ASP A 118 -10.18 4.35 3.13
C ASP A 118 -10.27 2.90 2.67
N LEU A 119 -11.48 2.32 2.65
CA LEU A 119 -11.70 0.96 2.19
C LEU A 119 -11.22 0.78 0.74
N HIS A 120 -11.57 1.73 -0.13
CA HIS A 120 -11.25 1.65 -1.55
C HIS A 120 -9.74 1.70 -1.80
N HIS A 121 -9.03 2.70 -1.26
CA HIS A 121 -7.60 2.87 -1.49
C HIS A 121 -6.77 1.81 -0.75
N ALA A 122 -7.21 1.34 0.42
CA ALA A 122 -6.57 0.21 1.10
C ALA A 122 -6.70 -1.08 0.26
N THR A 123 -7.88 -1.34 -0.31
CA THR A 123 -8.15 -2.51 -1.16
C THR A 123 -7.36 -2.45 -2.47
N LEU A 124 -7.41 -1.32 -3.18
CA LEU A 124 -6.61 -1.10 -4.38
C LEU A 124 -5.11 -1.26 -4.09
N GLY A 125 -4.63 -0.62 -3.02
CA GLY A 125 -3.23 -0.66 -2.62
C GLY A 125 -2.71 -2.05 -2.31
N VAL A 126 -3.46 -2.86 -1.55
CA VAL A 126 -3.01 -4.22 -1.21
C VAL A 126 -3.05 -5.16 -2.42
N ILE A 127 -4.07 -5.04 -3.28
CA ILE A 127 -4.18 -5.86 -4.49
C ILE A 127 -3.04 -5.50 -5.45
N PHE A 128 -2.80 -4.20 -5.66
CA PHE A 128 -1.69 -3.75 -6.49
C PHE A 128 -0.34 -4.23 -5.95
N ALA A 129 -0.08 -4.05 -4.64
CA ALA A 129 1.16 -4.47 -3.99
C ALA A 129 1.46 -5.95 -4.19
N VAL A 130 0.46 -6.82 -4.03
CA VAL A 130 0.62 -8.27 -4.24
C VAL A 130 0.85 -8.59 -5.72
N LEU A 131 0.05 -8.02 -6.63
CA LEU A 131 0.16 -8.32 -8.07
C LEU A 131 1.47 -7.83 -8.69
N ILE A 132 1.94 -6.62 -8.32
CA ILE A 132 3.21 -6.10 -8.84
C ILE A 132 4.39 -6.89 -8.28
N THR A 133 4.32 -7.30 -7.01
CA THR A 133 5.30 -8.20 -6.39
C THR A 133 5.32 -9.56 -7.08
N ALA A 134 4.15 -10.08 -7.46
CA ALA A 134 4.01 -11.34 -8.17
C ALA A 134 4.70 -11.29 -9.53
N ALA A 135 4.38 -10.26 -10.33
CA ALA A 135 5.00 -10.07 -11.63
C ALA A 135 6.53 -9.95 -11.51
N PHE A 136 7.00 -9.11 -10.59
CA PHE A 136 8.43 -8.89 -10.37
C PHE A 136 9.15 -10.18 -9.93
N THR A 137 8.53 -10.95 -9.03
CA THR A 137 9.09 -12.23 -8.56
C THR A 137 9.15 -13.27 -9.66
N ASP A 138 8.10 -13.41 -10.46
CA ASP A 138 8.05 -14.41 -11.53
C ASP A 138 9.02 -14.08 -12.67
N VAL A 139 9.22 -12.79 -12.99
CA VAL A 139 10.29 -12.35 -13.91
C VAL A 139 11.65 -12.83 -13.41
N ILE A 140 12.00 -12.59 -12.15
CA ILE A 140 13.30 -13.00 -11.60
C ILE A 140 13.40 -14.53 -11.54
N LYS A 141 12.34 -15.24 -11.14
CA LYS A 141 12.31 -16.71 -11.12
C LYS A 141 12.62 -17.30 -12.49
N ASN A 142 11.95 -16.79 -13.52
CA ASN A 142 12.13 -17.27 -14.87
C ASN A 142 13.52 -16.90 -15.43
N ALA A 143 14.05 -15.73 -15.08
CA ALA A 143 15.39 -15.32 -15.51
C ALA A 143 16.52 -16.12 -14.84
N VAL A 144 16.41 -16.41 -13.54
CA VAL A 144 17.49 -17.05 -12.76
C VAL A 144 17.51 -18.57 -12.93
N GLY A 145 16.34 -19.23 -12.98
CA GLY A 145 16.26 -20.68 -13.20
C GLY A 145 16.95 -21.53 -12.13
N ARG A 146 17.05 -21.04 -10.88
CA ARG A 146 17.74 -21.75 -9.78
C ARG A 146 17.00 -23.06 -9.45
N PRO A 147 17.70 -24.21 -9.44
CA PRO A 147 17.14 -25.48 -8.94
C PRO A 147 16.73 -25.37 -7.46
N ARG A 148 15.62 -26.04 -7.11
CA ARG A 148 15.16 -26.15 -5.72
C ARG A 148 16.00 -27.17 -4.92
N PRO A 149 15.98 -27.14 -3.58
CA PRO A 149 16.65 -28.15 -2.75
C PRO A 149 16.16 -29.58 -2.96
N ASP A 150 14.95 -29.76 -3.50
CA ASP A 150 14.35 -31.07 -3.83
C ASP A 150 14.55 -31.50 -5.30
N PHE A 151 15.38 -30.78 -6.08
CA PHE A 151 15.49 -30.95 -7.53
C PHE A 151 15.94 -32.34 -7.98
N PHE A 152 16.82 -33.03 -7.23
CA PHE A 152 17.28 -34.38 -7.58
C PHE A 152 16.11 -35.34 -7.81
N TRP A 153 15.17 -35.39 -6.87
CA TRP A 153 14.03 -36.31 -6.92
C TRP A 153 12.97 -35.90 -7.95
N ARG A 154 12.95 -34.62 -8.36
CA ARG A 154 12.14 -34.16 -9.49
C ARG A 154 12.72 -34.61 -10.82
N CYS A 155 14.04 -34.63 -10.92
CA CYS A 155 14.78 -34.99 -12.12
C CYS A 155 14.85 -36.52 -12.33
N PHE A 156 15.10 -37.25 -11.24
CA PHE A 156 15.32 -38.70 -11.21
C PHE A 156 14.34 -39.36 -10.22
N PRO A 157 13.05 -39.54 -10.59
CA PRO A 157 12.05 -40.11 -9.68
C PRO A 157 12.36 -41.57 -9.27
N ASP A 158 13.14 -42.30 -10.07
CA ASP A 158 13.64 -43.65 -9.79
C ASP A 158 14.97 -43.68 -9.02
N GLY A 159 15.51 -42.50 -8.69
CA GLY A 159 16.79 -42.35 -7.99
C GLY A 159 18.02 -42.68 -8.81
N ARG A 160 17.90 -42.87 -10.14
CA ARG A 160 19.01 -43.22 -11.04
C ARG A 160 19.49 -41.98 -11.79
N PRO A 161 20.63 -41.37 -11.39
CA PRO A 161 21.09 -40.16 -12.04
C PRO A 161 21.71 -40.45 -13.41
N VAL A 162 21.31 -39.68 -14.41
CA VAL A 162 21.83 -39.74 -15.78
C VAL A 162 22.47 -38.40 -16.11
N TYR A 163 23.69 -38.43 -16.63
CA TYR A 163 24.46 -37.25 -17.02
C TYR A 163 24.95 -37.39 -18.45
N ASP A 164 24.99 -36.26 -19.14
CA ASP A 164 25.60 -36.13 -20.45
C ASP A 164 27.12 -36.35 -20.34
N GLN A 165 27.68 -37.18 -21.21
CA GLN A 165 29.08 -37.61 -21.14
C GLN A 165 30.06 -36.50 -21.53
N VAL A 166 29.62 -35.49 -22.27
CA VAL A 166 30.48 -34.40 -22.79
C VAL A 166 30.40 -33.18 -21.89
N THR A 167 29.19 -32.73 -21.58
CA THR A 167 28.92 -31.51 -20.82
C THR A 167 28.85 -31.76 -19.31
N GLY A 168 28.66 -33.01 -18.88
CA GLY A 168 28.41 -33.35 -17.47
C GLY A 168 27.05 -32.86 -16.94
N GLY A 169 26.19 -32.34 -17.82
CA GLY A 169 24.87 -31.83 -17.47
C GLY A 169 23.88 -32.95 -17.18
N VAL A 170 22.94 -32.70 -16.26
CA VAL A 170 21.88 -33.68 -15.93
C VAL A 170 20.97 -33.92 -17.13
N ILE A 171 20.55 -35.18 -17.32
CA ILE A 171 19.50 -35.57 -18.27
C ILE A 171 18.30 -36.05 -17.46
N CYS A 172 17.32 -35.16 -17.21
CA CYS A 172 16.15 -35.51 -16.41
C CYS A 172 15.13 -36.34 -17.20
N HIS A 173 14.50 -37.30 -16.53
CA HIS A 173 13.39 -38.12 -17.04
C HIS A 173 12.15 -38.07 -16.15
N GLY A 174 12.08 -37.13 -15.22
CA GLY A 174 10.89 -36.85 -14.43
C GLY A 174 9.78 -36.12 -15.21
N GLU A 175 8.65 -35.90 -14.54
CA GLU A 175 7.49 -35.22 -15.10
C GLU A 175 7.81 -33.76 -15.46
N LYS A 176 7.47 -33.33 -16.69
CA LYS A 176 7.84 -32.01 -17.24
C LYS A 176 7.38 -30.82 -16.38
N GLY A 177 6.12 -30.83 -15.91
CA GLY A 177 5.58 -29.74 -15.10
C GLY A 177 6.26 -29.64 -13.73
N PHE A 178 6.42 -30.78 -13.07
CA PHE A 178 7.09 -30.89 -11.78
C PHE A 178 8.58 -30.50 -11.85
N LEU A 179 9.26 -30.86 -12.95
CA LEU A 179 10.63 -30.47 -13.24
C LEU A 179 10.76 -28.96 -13.51
N THR A 180 9.83 -28.39 -14.28
CA THR A 180 9.79 -26.96 -14.57
C THR A 180 9.64 -26.14 -13.29
N ASP A 181 8.72 -26.54 -12.40
CA ASP A 181 8.61 -25.93 -11.07
C ASP A 181 9.90 -26.11 -10.24
N GLY A 182 10.59 -27.24 -10.40
CA GLY A 182 11.88 -27.53 -9.78
C GLY A 182 12.99 -26.54 -10.13
N ARG A 183 12.88 -25.82 -11.25
CA ARG A 183 13.84 -24.79 -11.69
C ARG A 183 13.46 -23.38 -11.26
N LYS A 184 12.36 -23.20 -10.53
CA LYS A 184 11.84 -21.88 -10.11
C LYS A 184 12.07 -21.65 -8.61
N SER A 185 13.29 -21.84 -8.10
CA SER A 185 13.58 -21.62 -6.69
C SER A 185 13.68 -20.14 -6.32
N PHE A 186 14.61 -19.39 -6.91
CA PHE A 186 14.93 -18.03 -6.47
C PHE A 186 14.13 -16.95 -7.21
N PRO A 187 13.57 -15.93 -6.53
CA PRO A 187 13.30 -15.86 -5.08
C PRO A 187 11.99 -16.58 -4.73
N SER A 188 11.66 -16.72 -3.44
CA SER A 188 10.44 -17.42 -3.01
C SER A 188 9.17 -16.60 -3.33
N GLY A 189 8.27 -17.19 -4.15
CA GLY A 189 6.96 -16.60 -4.49
C GLY A 189 6.00 -16.58 -3.31
N HIS A 190 5.97 -17.64 -2.50
CA HIS A 190 5.10 -17.69 -1.31
C HIS A 190 5.51 -16.59 -0.32
N THR A 191 6.81 -16.41 -0.10
CA THR A 191 7.32 -15.41 0.84
C THR A 191 7.07 -13.99 0.34
N SER A 192 7.43 -13.70 -0.91
CA SER A 192 7.29 -12.34 -1.46
C SER A 192 5.85 -11.86 -1.48
N TRP A 193 4.90 -12.69 -1.93
CA TRP A 193 3.49 -12.31 -1.98
C TRP A 193 2.92 -12.08 -0.57
N SER A 194 3.29 -12.94 0.39
CA SER A 194 2.88 -12.78 1.78
C SER A 194 3.46 -11.53 2.44
N PHE A 195 4.74 -11.21 2.22
CA PHE A 195 5.32 -9.97 2.71
C PHE A 195 4.73 -8.72 2.04
N ALA A 196 4.34 -8.80 0.76
CA ALA A 196 3.64 -7.71 0.09
C ALA A 196 2.27 -7.43 0.72
N GLY A 197 1.43 -8.46 0.85
CA GLY A 197 0.08 -8.32 1.38
C GLY A 197 0.02 -8.03 2.88
N LEU A 198 0.69 -8.86 3.68
CA LEU A 198 0.69 -8.72 5.14
C LEU A 198 1.61 -7.58 5.61
N GLY A 199 2.65 -7.24 4.85
CA GLY A 199 3.44 -6.03 5.10
C GLY A 199 2.62 -4.76 4.85
N PHE A 200 1.82 -4.73 3.79
CA PHE A 200 0.89 -3.62 3.56
C PHE A 200 -0.13 -3.52 4.70
N LEU A 201 -0.70 -4.64 5.13
CA LEU A 201 -1.61 -4.68 6.29
C LEU A 201 -0.93 -4.17 7.58
N SER A 202 0.32 -4.55 7.82
CA SER A 202 1.11 -4.08 8.97
C SER A 202 1.28 -2.55 8.96
N LEU A 203 1.67 -1.98 7.82
CA LEU A 203 1.81 -0.52 7.64
C LEU A 203 0.47 0.19 7.81
N TYR A 204 -0.59 -0.35 7.22
CA TYR A 204 -1.94 0.18 7.33
C TYR A 204 -2.43 0.19 8.79
N LEU A 205 -2.30 -0.91 9.52
CA LEU A 205 -2.68 -0.97 10.93
C LEU A 205 -1.86 0.02 11.78
N SER A 206 -0.57 0.17 11.48
CA SER A 206 0.33 1.12 12.15
C SER A 206 -0.19 2.56 12.06
N GLY A 207 -0.64 2.99 10.88
CA GLY A 207 -1.27 4.31 10.69
C GLY A 207 -2.61 4.43 11.43
N LYS A 208 -3.47 3.40 11.34
CA LYS A 208 -4.82 3.43 11.93
C LYS A 208 -4.86 3.49 13.45
N ILE A 209 -3.94 2.79 14.13
CA ILE A 209 -3.85 2.79 15.60
C ILE A 209 -2.86 3.83 16.12
N LYS A 210 -2.23 4.60 15.22
CA LYS A 210 -1.15 5.56 15.51
C LYS A 210 -0.09 4.90 16.39
N ALA A 211 0.53 3.82 15.89
CA ALA A 211 1.50 3.03 16.64
C ALA A 211 2.70 3.85 17.10
N PHE A 212 3.08 4.88 16.32
CA PHE A 212 4.22 5.76 16.59
C PHE A 212 3.80 7.15 17.10
N ASP A 213 2.75 7.24 17.93
CA ASP A 213 2.26 8.49 18.53
C ASP A 213 3.10 9.04 19.70
N ARG A 214 4.30 8.51 19.91
CA ARG A 214 5.24 8.84 21.00
C ARG A 214 4.72 8.51 22.41
N LYS A 215 3.59 7.82 22.56
CA LYS A 215 3.06 7.41 23.88
C LYS A 215 3.64 6.09 24.41
N GLY A 216 4.31 5.31 23.57
CA GLY A 216 5.03 4.11 23.98
C GLY A 216 4.16 2.88 24.33
N HIS A 217 2.92 2.80 23.84
CA HIS A 217 2.05 1.64 24.10
C HIS A 217 2.47 0.40 23.29
N VAL A 218 3.17 -0.55 23.94
CA VAL A 218 3.73 -1.76 23.30
C VAL A 218 2.66 -2.64 22.63
N ALA A 219 1.44 -2.69 23.16
CA ALA A 219 0.35 -3.47 22.56
C ALA A 219 0.07 -3.08 21.08
N LYS A 220 0.24 -1.79 20.73
CA LYS A 220 0.12 -1.34 19.34
C LYS A 220 1.19 -1.96 18.44
N LEU A 221 2.41 -2.08 18.95
CA LEU A 221 3.52 -2.68 18.21
C LEU A 221 3.30 -4.18 17.99
N CYS A 222 2.75 -4.90 18.98
CA CYS A 222 2.38 -6.31 18.81
C CYS A 222 1.36 -6.52 17.67
N ILE A 223 0.35 -5.65 17.58
CA ILE A 223 -0.66 -5.70 16.51
C ILE A 223 -0.01 -5.44 15.14
N VAL A 224 0.93 -4.49 15.06
CA VAL A 224 1.64 -4.16 13.81
C VAL A 224 2.60 -5.28 13.39
N ILE A 225 3.26 -5.95 14.33
CA ILE A 225 4.23 -7.02 14.03
C ILE A 225 3.53 -8.33 13.63
N LEU A 226 2.31 -8.60 14.14
CA LEU A 226 1.62 -9.88 13.92
C LEU A 226 1.48 -10.27 12.44
N PRO A 227 1.05 -9.40 11.50
CA PRO A 227 1.03 -9.73 10.07
C PRO A 227 2.42 -10.09 9.51
N LEU A 228 3.48 -9.40 9.94
CA LEU A 228 4.86 -9.69 9.50
C LEU A 228 5.35 -11.05 10.04
N LEU A 229 4.97 -11.41 11.26
CA LEU A 229 5.24 -12.72 11.82
C LEU A 229 4.54 -13.81 11.00
N LEU A 230 3.27 -13.63 10.64
CA LEU A 230 2.55 -14.56 9.78
C LEU A 230 3.20 -14.71 8.40
N ALA A 231 3.63 -13.62 7.77
CA ALA A 231 4.37 -13.66 6.52
C ALA A 231 5.71 -14.42 6.65
N SER A 232 6.40 -14.23 7.77
CA SER A 232 7.64 -14.95 8.08
C SER A 232 7.40 -16.45 8.24
N LEU A 233 6.33 -16.85 8.92
CA LEU A 233 5.96 -18.28 9.08
C LEU A 233 5.63 -18.94 7.73
N VAL A 234 4.96 -18.22 6.82
CA VAL A 234 4.76 -18.71 5.44
C VAL A 234 6.12 -18.94 4.76
N GLY A 235 7.06 -18.02 4.92
CA GLY A 235 8.42 -18.16 4.37
C GLY A 235 9.19 -19.33 4.96
N ILE A 236 9.19 -19.48 6.29
CA ILE A 236 9.86 -20.58 7.01
C ILE A 236 9.33 -21.93 6.56
N SER A 237 8.01 -22.06 6.36
CA SER A 237 7.40 -23.29 5.86
C SER A 237 7.99 -23.78 4.51
N ARG A 238 8.59 -22.88 3.71
CA ARG A 238 9.23 -23.24 2.45
C ARG A 238 10.62 -23.84 2.63
N ILE A 239 11.29 -23.46 3.71
CA ILE A 239 12.58 -24.04 4.12
C ILE A 239 12.32 -25.43 4.70
N ASP A 240 11.34 -25.56 5.62
CA ASP A 240 10.99 -26.82 6.27
C ASP A 240 10.60 -27.95 5.29
N ASN A 241 10.00 -27.54 4.17
CA ASN A 241 9.55 -28.45 3.12
C ASN A 241 10.56 -28.60 1.97
N TYR A 242 11.78 -28.06 2.12
CA TYR A 242 12.87 -28.13 1.15
C TYR A 242 12.51 -27.58 -0.24
N ARG A 243 11.61 -26.60 -0.26
CA ARG A 243 11.13 -25.99 -1.52
C ARG A 243 11.94 -24.77 -1.91
N HIS A 244 12.60 -24.14 -0.95
CA HIS A 244 13.40 -22.93 -1.12
C HIS A 244 14.60 -22.97 -0.19
N HIS A 245 15.70 -22.40 -0.66
CA HIS A 245 16.84 -22.10 0.20
C HIS A 245 16.51 -20.88 1.05
N TRP A 246 17.26 -20.67 2.14
CA TRP A 246 17.03 -19.52 3.02
C TRP A 246 17.23 -18.18 2.29
N GLU A 247 18.14 -18.10 1.29
CA GLU A 247 18.34 -16.86 0.51
C GLU A 247 17.11 -16.54 -0.34
N ASP A 248 16.47 -17.57 -0.90
CA ASP A 248 15.25 -17.41 -1.70
C ASP A 248 14.14 -16.78 -0.83
N VAL A 249 14.04 -17.19 0.44
CA VAL A 249 13.07 -16.70 1.41
C VAL A 249 13.41 -15.27 1.85
N PHE A 250 14.67 -15.02 2.21
CA PHE A 250 15.12 -13.70 2.65
C PHE A 250 14.92 -12.63 1.57
N VAL A 251 15.41 -12.88 0.35
CA VAL A 251 15.25 -11.96 -0.79
C VAL A 251 13.77 -11.82 -1.17
N GLY A 252 13.01 -12.93 -1.15
CA GLY A 252 11.57 -12.89 -1.39
C GLY A 252 10.86 -11.96 -0.39
N GLY A 253 11.16 -12.08 0.90
CA GLY A 253 10.61 -11.20 1.94
C GLY A 253 10.99 -9.73 1.73
N LEU A 254 12.25 -9.45 1.38
CA LEU A 254 12.72 -8.09 1.11
C LEU A 254 11.98 -7.45 -0.08
N ILE A 255 11.87 -8.16 -1.20
CA ILE A 255 11.13 -7.70 -2.39
C ILE A 255 9.68 -7.39 -2.01
N GLY A 256 9.00 -8.32 -1.32
CA GLY A 256 7.61 -8.15 -0.91
C GLY A 256 7.42 -6.95 0.01
N TYR A 257 8.28 -6.79 1.02
CA TYR A 257 8.17 -5.68 1.95
C TYR A 257 8.46 -4.32 1.31
N ILE A 258 9.46 -4.23 0.42
CA ILE A 258 9.74 -3.00 -0.34
C ILE A 258 8.52 -2.60 -1.17
N MET A 259 7.93 -3.55 -1.91
CA MET A 259 6.72 -3.28 -2.70
C MET A 259 5.54 -2.87 -1.83
N ALA A 260 5.36 -3.49 -0.66
CA ALA A 260 4.35 -3.07 0.31
C ALA A 260 4.53 -1.62 0.74
N VAL A 261 5.77 -1.21 1.07
CA VAL A 261 6.09 0.17 1.47
C VAL A 261 5.80 1.15 0.33
N LEU A 262 6.28 0.87 -0.88
CA LEU A 262 6.07 1.75 -2.04
C LEU A 262 4.57 1.93 -2.35
N CYS A 263 3.83 0.83 -2.39
CA CYS A 263 2.40 0.88 -2.67
C CYS A 263 1.61 1.53 -1.53
N TYR A 264 1.97 1.26 -0.27
CA TYR A 264 1.36 1.93 0.87
C TYR A 264 1.56 3.44 0.82
N LEU A 265 2.80 3.90 0.60
CA LEU A 265 3.14 5.32 0.54
C LEU A 265 2.53 6.05 -0.67
N HIS A 266 2.15 5.31 -1.71
CA HIS A 266 1.41 5.89 -2.84
C HIS A 266 -0.01 6.33 -2.43
N PHE A 267 -0.66 5.59 -1.53
CA PHE A 267 -2.05 5.84 -1.13
C PHE A 267 -2.20 6.54 0.23
N PHE A 268 -1.22 6.36 1.12
CA PHE A 268 -1.28 6.80 2.51
C PHE A 268 -0.02 7.57 2.93
N PRO A 269 -0.14 8.56 3.83
CA PRO A 269 1.02 9.16 4.48
C PRO A 269 1.82 8.14 5.30
N PRO A 270 3.12 8.41 5.55
CA PRO A 270 3.93 7.59 6.45
C PRO A 270 3.23 7.37 7.80
N PRO A 271 3.30 6.16 8.41
CA PRO A 271 2.51 5.84 9.61
C PRO A 271 2.79 6.71 10.84
N TYR A 272 3.96 7.35 10.90
CA TYR A 272 4.35 8.28 11.97
C TYR A 272 3.86 9.72 11.72
N HIS A 273 3.31 10.02 10.54
CA HIS A 273 2.80 11.34 10.20
C HIS A 273 1.48 11.61 10.94
N HIS A 274 1.22 12.88 11.29
CA HIS A 274 0.03 13.27 12.04
C HIS A 274 -1.29 12.94 11.29
N GLN A 275 -1.24 12.96 9.96
CA GLN A 275 -2.31 12.54 9.04
C GLN A 275 -2.24 11.06 8.61
N GLY A 276 -1.36 10.24 9.17
CA GLY A 276 -1.22 8.81 8.80
C GLY A 276 -2.45 7.93 9.11
N TRP A 277 -3.54 8.52 9.60
CA TRP A 277 -4.77 7.82 9.94
C TRP A 277 -5.73 7.64 8.75
N GLY A 278 -5.54 8.33 7.63
CA GLY A 278 -6.42 8.31 6.45
C GLY A 278 -5.64 8.38 5.12
N PRO A 279 -6.27 8.04 3.98
CA PRO A 279 -5.64 8.13 2.66
C PRO A 279 -5.57 9.57 2.14
N TYR A 280 -4.65 9.85 1.21
CA TYR A 280 -4.51 11.17 0.58
C TYR A 280 -5.81 11.67 -0.08
N ALA A 281 -6.56 10.77 -0.71
CA ALA A 281 -7.82 11.11 -1.37
C ALA A 281 -8.88 11.66 -0.40
N SER A 282 -8.92 11.18 0.85
CA SER A 282 -9.83 11.71 1.86
C SER A 282 -9.47 13.15 2.23
N PHE A 283 -8.18 13.47 2.33
CA PHE A 283 -7.73 14.82 2.68
C PHE A 283 -8.00 15.83 1.56
N HIS A 284 -7.69 15.49 0.31
CA HIS A 284 -8.00 16.38 -0.83
C HIS A 284 -9.49 16.67 -0.98
N MET A 285 -10.34 15.66 -0.78
CA MET A 285 -11.78 15.84 -0.85
C MET A 285 -12.31 16.73 0.28
N LEU A 286 -11.75 16.62 1.49
CA LEU A 286 -12.07 17.55 2.58
C LEU A 286 -11.65 18.99 2.26
N GLU A 287 -10.47 19.19 1.68
CA GLU A 287 -10.00 20.52 1.24
C GLU A 287 -10.91 21.11 0.14
N GLU A 288 -11.35 20.30 -0.83
CA GLU A 288 -12.29 20.73 -1.88
C GLU A 288 -13.66 21.12 -1.31
N LEU A 289 -14.17 20.37 -0.33
CA LEU A 289 -15.43 20.69 0.36
C LEU A 289 -15.32 21.98 1.17
N GLU A 290 -14.19 22.19 1.86
CA GLU A 290 -13.91 23.41 2.60
C GLU A 290 -13.83 24.63 1.65
N ALA A 291 -13.12 24.50 0.53
CA ALA A 291 -13.04 25.55 -0.48
C ALA A 291 -14.41 25.85 -1.11
N GLY A 292 -15.21 24.83 -1.42
CA GLY A 292 -16.56 24.98 -1.98
C GLY A 292 -17.52 25.69 -1.02
N ASN A 293 -17.46 25.36 0.28
CA ASN A 293 -18.26 26.04 1.30
C ASN A 293 -17.86 27.51 1.47
N SER A 294 -16.56 27.82 1.45
CA SER A 294 -16.08 29.21 1.51
C SER A 294 -16.56 30.04 0.32
N ASN A 295 -16.50 29.48 -0.90
CA ASN A 295 -16.99 30.17 -2.11
C ASN A 295 -18.51 30.42 -2.06
N ASN A 296 -19.29 29.44 -1.58
CA ASN A 296 -20.74 29.59 -1.41
C ASN A 296 -21.09 30.63 -0.35
N ALA A 297 -20.34 30.68 0.76
CA ALA A 297 -20.53 31.69 1.80
C ALA A 297 -20.24 33.11 1.30
N GLN A 298 -19.17 33.29 0.50
CA GLN A 298 -18.87 34.57 -0.15
C GLN A 298 -19.95 34.99 -1.16
N ASN A 299 -20.44 34.06 -1.98
CA ASN A 299 -21.51 34.34 -2.94
C ASN A 299 -22.83 34.73 -2.26
N GLN A 300 -23.18 34.09 -1.14
CA GLN A 300 -24.36 34.47 -0.35
C GLN A 300 -24.22 35.85 0.30
N GLN A 301 -23.04 36.20 0.80
CA GLN A 301 -22.79 37.55 1.34
C GLN A 301 -22.86 38.63 0.25
N SER A 302 -22.32 38.35 -0.94
CA SER A 302 -22.37 39.28 -2.07
C SER A 302 -23.80 39.47 -2.61
N ALA A 303 -24.59 38.39 -2.70
CA ALA A 303 -26.01 38.47 -3.07
C ALA A 303 -26.87 39.19 -2.02
N GLY A 304 -26.58 38.99 -0.72
CA GLY A 304 -27.25 39.69 0.38
C GLY A 304 -26.96 41.20 0.39
N GLN A 305 -25.73 41.62 0.10
CA GLN A 305 -25.38 43.04 -0.07
C GLN A 305 -26.09 43.68 -1.27
N HIS A 306 -26.22 42.95 -2.38
CA HIS A 306 -26.96 43.43 -3.55
C HIS A 306 -28.45 43.65 -3.26
N HIS A 307 -29.04 42.82 -2.39
CA HIS A 307 -30.45 42.94 -2.00
C HIS A 307 -30.70 44.09 -1.01
N ILE A 308 -29.73 44.42 -0.14
CA ILE A 308 -29.80 45.57 0.79
C ILE A 308 -29.58 46.90 0.03
N GLY A 309 -28.75 46.91 -1.01
CA GLY A 309 -28.54 48.08 -1.88
C GLY A 309 -29.80 48.53 -2.64
N LEU A 310 -30.66 47.58 -3.01
CA LEU A 310 -31.92 47.86 -3.71
C LEU A 310 -33.05 48.35 -2.78
N THR A 311 -33.10 47.92 -1.51
CA THR A 311 -34.05 48.44 -0.52
C THR A 311 -33.63 49.80 0.07
N GLY A 312 -32.33 50.12 0.08
CA GLY A 312 -31.81 51.42 0.55
C GLY A 312 -32.08 52.59 -0.41
N GLN A 313 -32.33 52.33 -1.70
CA GLN A 313 -32.60 53.37 -2.70
C GLN A 313 -34.06 53.85 -2.73
N HIS A 314 -35.01 53.13 -2.12
CA HIS A 314 -36.43 53.51 -2.17
C HIS A 314 -36.90 54.46 -1.06
N HIS A 315 -36.03 54.83 -0.10
CA HIS A 315 -36.43 55.67 1.04
C HIS A 315 -35.87 57.11 1.05
N ASN A 316 -35.06 57.53 0.07
CA ASN A 316 -34.40 58.84 0.11
C ASN A 316 -34.92 59.86 -0.91
N GLY A 317 -36.21 59.82 -1.22
CA GLY A 317 -36.83 60.65 -2.25
C GLY A 317 -38.05 61.42 -1.76
N ARG A 318 -37.96 62.21 -0.68
CA ARG A 318 -38.91 63.33 -0.52
C ARG A 318 -38.39 64.49 0.34
N SER A 319 -38.42 65.65 -0.32
CA SER A 319 -38.56 67.00 0.22
C SER A 319 -37.30 67.73 0.71
N ARG A 320 -36.72 68.52 -0.19
CA ARG A 320 -36.17 69.83 0.18
C ARG A 320 -36.10 70.75 -1.04
N ASN A 321 -37.12 71.57 -1.22
CA ASN A 321 -37.05 72.85 -1.95
C ASN A 321 -38.03 73.78 -1.22
N ASP A 322 -37.51 74.89 -0.69
CA ASP A 322 -38.06 76.23 -0.93
C ASP A 322 -37.07 77.27 -0.42
N LEU A 323 -36.80 78.22 -1.31
CA LEU A 323 -35.80 79.28 -1.23
C LEU A 323 -36.33 80.53 -0.52
N GLU A 324 -35.37 81.14 0.18
CA GLU A 324 -35.11 82.56 0.43
C GLU A 324 -35.75 83.60 -0.53
N SER A 325 -36.36 84.65 0.03
CA SER A 325 -36.03 86.07 -0.24
C SER A 325 -37.05 87.02 0.40
N GLY A 326 -36.57 88.10 1.02
CA GLY A 326 -37.39 89.20 1.54
C GLY A 326 -37.32 90.44 0.65
N SER A 327 -38.38 91.28 0.72
CA SER A 327 -38.51 92.72 0.37
C SER A 327 -37.91 93.17 -0.97
N VAL A 328 -38.65 93.74 -1.93
CA VAL A 328 -39.59 94.90 -1.90
C VAL A 328 -40.60 94.72 -3.02
#